data_AF-A0A8S9L4K7-F1
#
_entry.id   AF-A0A8S9L4K7-F1
#
_cell.length_a   1.000
_cell.length_b   1.000
_cell.length_c   1.000
_cell.angle_alpha   90.00
_cell.angle_beta   90.00
_cell.angle_gamma   90.00
#
_symmetry.space_group_name_H-M   'P 1'
#
loop_
_entity.id
_entity.type
_entity.pdbx_description
1 polymer ?
#
loop_
_entity_poly.entity_id
_entity_poly.type
_entity_poly.pdbx_seq_one_letter_code
_entity_poly.pdbx_strand_id
1 'polypeptide(L)'
;MYLFNSNQVHYHHSHNNFSRETREIPISQRVLKQVAAFPVVLAIVCYFFWPSIIAPDLLKGTKDVLQVAKTIPLPGDGPESLEFDSQGEGPYVGVTDGRILKWRGEELGWVEFAHSSPHRHKVVPSCGRPLGLSFHKKTDLYFCDGYFGVMKVRPKGGLAELVVDETEGRKVMFANQMDIDQEEDVFYFNGSSDKYHFEQVCYVYMSGEKTGRDGSFVLTCESGTNTIHRIWVKGPKAGTNEFFIKTLKVVETAIHLVNGGKPHGIVVKLSGETGEILKILEDSEGKTMKYVSEAYEREDGKLWIGSVYWPAVWVLDKSVYGLK
;
A
#
# COMPACT_ATOMS: atom_id res chain seq x y z
N MET A 1 32.27 42.00 1.09
CA MET A 1 31.64 43.13 0.35
C MET A 1 31.86 42.85 -1.13
N TYR A 2 30.83 43.02 -1.97
CA TYR A 2 30.87 42.85 -3.44
C TYR A 2 32.18 43.38 -4.06
N LEU A 3 32.70 42.72 -5.11
CA LEU A 3 32.87 43.28 -6.46
C LEU A 3 33.85 42.49 -7.35
N PHE A 4 33.56 42.63 -8.64
CA PHE A 4 34.13 42.02 -9.84
C PHE A 4 35.50 42.55 -10.28
N ASN A 5 36.14 41.71 -11.12
CA ASN A 5 37.05 41.99 -12.23
C ASN A 5 38.48 42.49 -11.98
N SER A 6 39.45 41.77 -12.56
CA SER A 6 40.44 42.35 -13.48
C SER A 6 41.15 41.31 -14.34
N ASN A 7 41.38 41.70 -15.59
CA ASN A 7 42.06 41.02 -16.69
C ASN A 7 43.56 40.72 -16.48
N GLN A 8 44.03 39.73 -17.25
CA GLN A 8 45.37 39.54 -17.85
C GLN A 8 46.59 39.38 -16.89
N VAL A 9 47.62 38.59 -17.20
CA VAL A 9 48.68 38.88 -18.18
C VAL A 9 49.58 37.65 -18.42
N HIS A 10 49.89 37.45 -19.71
CA HIS A 10 51.06 36.86 -20.40
C HIS A 10 52.22 36.18 -19.65
N TYR A 11 52.83 35.16 -20.31
CA TYR A 11 54.26 35.17 -20.69
C TYR A 11 54.55 34.30 -21.95
N HIS A 12 55.17 34.92 -22.96
CA HIS A 12 56.03 34.32 -24.00
C HIS A 12 57.32 33.78 -23.34
N HIS A 13 58.17 32.87 -23.83
CA HIS A 13 58.55 32.37 -25.15
C HIS A 13 59.47 31.14 -24.89
N SER A 14 59.60 30.19 -25.83
CA SER A 14 60.89 29.67 -26.36
C SER A 14 60.75 28.24 -26.89
N HIS A 15 61.17 28.06 -28.13
CA HIS A 15 61.30 26.78 -28.82
C HIS A 15 62.43 25.93 -28.22
N ASN A 16 62.21 24.61 -28.14
CA ASN A 16 63.21 23.63 -28.56
C ASN A 16 62.55 22.29 -28.89
N ASN A 17 62.74 21.86 -30.14
CA ASN A 17 62.34 20.53 -30.63
C ASN A 17 63.32 19.49 -30.11
N PHE A 18 62.81 18.48 -29.39
CA PHE A 18 63.49 17.19 -29.27
C PHE A 18 62.45 16.07 -29.40
N SER A 19 62.64 15.26 -30.41
CA SER A 19 61.74 14.19 -30.88
C SER A 19 61.65 13.03 -29.87
N ARG A 20 60.42 12.59 -29.59
CA ARG A 20 60.11 11.25 -29.09
C ARG A 20 59.05 10.63 -30.00
N GLU A 21 59.47 9.66 -30.80
CA GLU A 21 58.56 8.79 -31.55
C GLU A 21 57.68 7.99 -30.59
N THR A 22 56.37 8.25 -30.58
CA THR A 22 55.37 7.33 -30.05
C THR A 22 54.90 6.42 -31.19
N ARG A 23 55.32 5.15 -31.16
CA ARG A 23 54.77 4.11 -32.04
C ARG A 23 53.32 3.85 -31.66
N GLU A 24 52.37 4.34 -32.45
CA GLU A 24 50.98 3.90 -32.38
C GLU A 24 50.89 2.48 -32.96
N ILE A 25 50.41 1.53 -32.15
CA ILE A 25 50.12 0.16 -32.59
C ILE A 25 48.78 0.21 -33.34
N PRO A 26 48.70 -0.16 -34.64
CA PRO A 26 47.45 -0.14 -35.36
C PRO A 26 46.59 -1.33 -34.92
N ILE A 27 45.56 -1.07 -34.10
CA ILE A 27 44.55 -2.06 -33.76
C ILE A 27 43.71 -2.32 -35.03
N SER A 28 43.74 -3.57 -35.50
CA SER A 28 43.02 -4.02 -36.69
C SER A 28 41.52 -3.68 -36.61
N GLN A 29 40.98 -3.01 -37.64
CA GLN A 29 39.54 -2.70 -37.73
C GLN A 29 38.63 -3.93 -37.65
N ARG A 30 39.15 -5.15 -37.95
CA ARG A 30 38.40 -6.41 -37.75
C ARG A 30 38.17 -6.73 -36.28
N VAL A 31 39.16 -6.43 -35.42
CA VAL A 31 39.07 -6.62 -33.96
C VAL A 31 38.08 -5.61 -33.38
N LEU A 32 38.12 -4.34 -33.81
CA LEU A 32 37.13 -3.32 -33.40
C LEU A 32 35.69 -3.71 -33.77
N LYS A 33 35.45 -4.28 -34.96
CA LYS A 33 34.11 -4.74 -35.37
C LYS A 33 33.63 -5.95 -34.57
N GLN A 34 34.51 -6.90 -34.24
CA GLN A 34 34.14 -8.06 -33.40
C GLN A 34 33.92 -7.67 -31.94
N VAL A 35 34.73 -6.74 -31.41
CA VAL A 35 34.57 -6.19 -30.05
C VAL A 35 33.34 -5.28 -29.95
N ALA A 36 32.94 -4.58 -31.02
CA ALA A 36 31.71 -3.80 -31.06
C ALA A 36 30.45 -4.67 -31.31
N ALA A 37 30.56 -5.80 -31.99
CA ALA A 37 29.45 -6.72 -32.21
C ALA A 37 29.04 -7.46 -30.92
N PHE A 38 30.00 -7.78 -30.06
CA PHE A 38 29.74 -8.48 -28.79
C PHE A 38 28.78 -7.74 -27.83
N PRO A 39 28.96 -6.43 -27.51
CA PRO A 39 28.02 -5.70 -26.66
C PRO A 39 26.67 -5.48 -27.33
N VAL A 40 26.60 -5.41 -28.67
CA VAL A 40 25.32 -5.32 -29.39
C VAL A 40 24.55 -6.65 -29.31
N VAL A 41 25.22 -7.78 -29.52
CA VAL A 41 24.62 -9.10 -29.38
C VAL A 41 24.23 -9.36 -27.92
N LEU A 42 25.07 -8.99 -26.96
CA LEU A 42 24.75 -9.08 -25.53
C LEU A 42 23.57 -8.18 -25.16
N ALA A 43 23.48 -6.96 -25.71
CA ALA A 43 22.34 -6.07 -25.49
C ALA A 43 21.05 -6.62 -26.10
N ILE A 44 21.12 -7.26 -27.28
CA ILE A 44 19.98 -7.93 -27.93
C ILE A 44 19.55 -9.15 -27.11
N VAL A 45 20.49 -9.99 -26.67
CA VAL A 45 20.21 -11.14 -25.81
C VAL A 45 19.64 -10.68 -24.47
N CYS A 46 20.23 -9.66 -23.83
CA CYS A 46 19.66 -9.05 -22.64
C CYS A 46 18.27 -8.49 -22.92
N TYR A 47 18.01 -7.83 -24.05
CA TYR A 47 16.69 -7.28 -24.39
C TYR A 47 15.63 -8.36 -24.59
N PHE A 48 15.94 -9.46 -25.29
CA PHE A 48 15.00 -10.55 -25.57
C PHE A 48 14.85 -11.55 -24.42
N PHE A 49 15.90 -11.76 -23.61
CA PHE A 49 15.88 -12.71 -22.48
C PHE A 49 15.70 -12.02 -21.12
N TRP A 50 15.74 -10.69 -21.06
CA TRP A 50 15.39 -9.89 -19.87
C TRP A 50 14.05 -10.30 -19.24
N PRO A 51 12.97 -10.52 -20.01
CA PRO A 51 11.69 -10.92 -19.43
C PRO A 51 11.77 -12.25 -18.69
N SER A 52 12.67 -13.15 -19.10
CA SER A 52 12.87 -14.46 -18.47
C SER A 52 13.85 -14.43 -17.29
N ILE A 53 14.71 -13.42 -17.20
CA ILE A 53 15.69 -13.24 -16.11
C ILE A 53 15.07 -12.50 -14.92
N ILE A 54 14.04 -11.67 -15.16
CA ILE A 54 13.33 -10.88 -14.14
C ILE A 54 11.82 -11.11 -14.20
N ALA A 55 11.36 -12.22 -14.80
CA ALA A 55 10.00 -12.66 -14.52
C ALA A 55 9.91 -12.77 -12.99
N PRO A 56 9.05 -11.98 -12.31
CA PRO A 56 8.85 -12.18 -10.89
C PRO A 56 8.51 -13.65 -10.72
N ASP A 57 9.16 -14.32 -9.76
CA ASP A 57 8.81 -15.71 -9.43
C ASP A 57 7.29 -15.75 -9.30
N LEU A 58 6.62 -16.35 -10.29
CA LEU A 58 5.18 -16.57 -10.24
C LEU A 58 4.98 -17.34 -8.94
N LEU A 59 4.40 -16.69 -7.94
CA LEU A 59 4.40 -17.15 -6.57
C LEU A 59 3.86 -18.59 -6.57
N LYS A 60 4.75 -19.58 -6.39
CA LYS A 60 4.40 -20.99 -6.57
C LYS A 60 3.24 -21.34 -5.62
N GLY A 61 2.12 -21.81 -6.18
CA GLY A 61 0.92 -22.14 -5.40
C GLY A 61 -0.18 -21.07 -5.39
N THR A 62 -0.04 -20.00 -6.17
CA THR A 62 -1.09 -18.98 -6.33
C THR A 62 -2.31 -19.53 -7.05
N LYS A 63 -3.50 -19.11 -6.62
CA LYS A 63 -4.79 -19.47 -7.22
C LYS A 63 -5.42 -18.25 -7.86
N ASP A 64 -5.60 -18.29 -9.17
CA ASP A 64 -6.28 -17.26 -9.95
C ASP A 64 -7.81 -17.45 -9.86
N VAL A 65 -8.41 -16.90 -8.81
CA VAL A 65 -9.83 -17.11 -8.45
C VAL A 65 -10.54 -15.84 -7.99
N LEU A 66 -9.89 -14.68 -7.88
CA LEU A 66 -10.57 -13.46 -7.45
C LEU A 66 -11.49 -12.88 -8.53
N GLN A 67 -11.27 -13.22 -9.80
CA GLN A 67 -12.09 -12.80 -10.94
C GLN A 67 -13.55 -13.25 -10.86
N VAL A 68 -13.85 -14.34 -10.13
CA VAL A 68 -15.21 -14.89 -9.98
C VAL A 68 -15.96 -14.32 -8.77
N ALA A 69 -15.32 -13.44 -7.98
CA ALA A 69 -15.96 -12.84 -6.83
C ALA A 69 -17.16 -12.00 -7.25
N LYS A 70 -18.22 -12.06 -6.44
CA LYS A 70 -19.40 -11.23 -6.65
C LYS A 70 -19.05 -9.78 -6.35
N THR A 71 -19.35 -8.89 -7.28
CA THR A 71 -19.21 -7.44 -7.09
C THR A 71 -20.48 -6.88 -6.46
N ILE A 72 -20.35 -6.15 -5.35
CA ILE A 72 -21.43 -5.41 -4.71
C ILE A 72 -21.13 -3.91 -4.91
N PRO A 73 -21.83 -3.23 -5.84
CA PRO A 73 -21.65 -1.81 -6.09
C PRO A 73 -22.00 -0.97 -4.85
N LEU A 74 -21.27 0.12 -4.65
CA LEU A 74 -21.41 1.02 -3.51
C LEU A 74 -21.86 2.41 -3.98
N PRO A 75 -22.74 3.11 -3.24
CA PRO A 75 -23.08 4.51 -3.52
C PRO A 75 -22.00 5.47 -2.99
N GLY A 76 -20.75 5.26 -3.40
CA GLY A 76 -19.55 5.98 -2.99
C GLY A 76 -18.29 5.22 -3.43
N ASP A 77 -17.14 5.88 -3.38
CA ASP A 77 -15.87 5.29 -3.81
C ASP A 77 -15.01 4.84 -2.62
N GLY A 78 -14.17 3.84 -2.88
CA GLY A 78 -13.06 3.44 -2.03
C GLY A 78 -13.45 2.92 -0.64
N PRO A 79 -14.21 1.82 -0.51
CA PRO A 79 -14.39 1.09 0.74
C PRO A 79 -13.06 0.45 1.18
N GLU A 80 -12.23 1.23 1.86
CA GLU A 80 -10.83 0.87 2.14
C GLU A 80 -10.74 -0.22 3.22
N SER A 81 -11.55 -0.11 4.28
CA SER A 81 -11.72 -1.12 5.29
C SER A 81 -13.15 -1.68 5.36
N LEU A 82 -13.27 -2.90 5.89
CA LEU A 82 -14.48 -3.68 6.09
C LEU A 82 -14.56 -4.15 7.54
N GLU A 83 -15.69 -3.92 8.19
CA GLU A 83 -15.93 -4.44 9.53
C GLU A 83 -17.36 -5.00 9.67
N PHE A 84 -17.54 -5.99 10.52
CA PHE A 84 -18.83 -6.59 10.85
C PHE A 84 -19.14 -6.39 12.32
N ASP A 85 -20.42 -6.14 12.63
CA ASP A 85 -20.81 -6.07 14.03
C ASP A 85 -20.93 -7.47 14.66
N SER A 86 -21.11 -7.48 15.97
CA SER A 86 -21.19 -8.72 16.75
C SER A 86 -22.40 -9.61 16.44
N GLN A 87 -23.42 -9.07 15.77
CA GLN A 87 -24.58 -9.82 15.30
C GLN A 87 -24.32 -10.36 13.88
N GLY A 88 -23.16 -10.06 13.30
CA GLY A 88 -22.77 -10.44 11.96
C GLY A 88 -23.41 -9.59 10.88
N GLU A 89 -24.04 -8.45 11.21
CA GLU A 89 -24.56 -7.51 10.22
C GLU A 89 -23.42 -6.68 9.61
N GLY A 90 -23.71 -6.13 8.43
CA GLY A 90 -22.73 -5.43 7.61
C GLY A 90 -22.41 -6.17 6.30
N PRO A 91 -21.26 -5.87 5.66
CA PRO A 91 -20.17 -5.06 6.22
C PRO A 91 -20.52 -3.58 6.40
N TYR A 92 -19.77 -2.94 7.30
CA TYR A 92 -19.64 -1.49 7.44
C TYR A 92 -18.38 -1.05 6.68
N VAL A 93 -18.47 0.02 5.91
CA VAL A 93 -17.36 0.53 5.07
C VAL A 93 -17.28 2.04 5.08
N GLY A 94 -16.07 2.58 5.10
CA GLY A 94 -15.79 4.00 4.90
C GLY A 94 -15.72 4.38 3.41
N VAL A 95 -16.28 5.52 3.02
CA VAL A 95 -16.19 6.04 1.63
C VAL A 95 -15.52 7.40 1.54
N THR A 96 -15.11 7.78 0.33
CA THR A 96 -14.29 8.99 0.07
C THR A 96 -14.94 10.31 0.48
N ASP A 97 -16.26 10.34 0.62
CA ASP A 97 -17.02 11.52 1.02
C ASP A 97 -17.31 11.61 2.53
N GLY A 98 -16.60 10.81 3.33
CA GLY A 98 -16.66 10.88 4.79
C GLY A 98 -17.76 10.04 5.43
N ARG A 99 -18.59 9.35 4.65
CA ARG A 99 -19.65 8.47 5.18
C ARG A 99 -19.10 7.10 5.55
N ILE A 100 -19.79 6.48 6.50
CA ILE A 100 -19.72 5.04 6.78
C ILE A 100 -21.05 4.44 6.33
N LEU A 101 -21.00 3.47 5.43
CA LEU A 101 -22.15 2.78 4.87
C LEU A 101 -22.27 1.39 5.49
N LYS A 102 -23.50 0.92 5.73
CA LYS A 102 -23.82 -0.43 6.20
C LYS A 102 -24.55 -1.20 5.11
N TRP A 103 -24.06 -2.39 4.77
CA TRP A 103 -24.76 -3.33 3.91
C TRP A 103 -25.82 -4.10 4.70
N ARG A 104 -27.05 -4.19 4.17
CA ARG A 104 -28.18 -4.89 4.81
C ARG A 104 -28.65 -6.12 4.03
N GLY A 105 -27.81 -6.64 3.15
CA GLY A 105 -28.16 -7.74 2.26
C GLY A 105 -28.74 -7.28 0.92
N GLU A 106 -28.93 -8.24 0.02
CA GLU A 106 -29.24 -7.97 -1.39
C GLU A 106 -30.58 -7.27 -1.61
N GLU A 107 -31.57 -7.58 -0.77
CA GLU A 107 -32.92 -7.00 -0.88
C GLU A 107 -32.98 -5.55 -0.37
N LEU A 108 -32.16 -5.21 0.63
CA LEU A 108 -32.24 -3.93 1.33
C LEU A 108 -31.13 -2.93 0.95
N GLY A 109 -30.05 -3.42 0.35
CA GLY A 109 -28.95 -2.61 -0.15
C GLY A 109 -28.13 -1.90 0.94
N TRP A 110 -27.39 -0.89 0.50
CA TRP A 110 -26.59 -0.02 1.35
C TRP A 110 -27.43 1.08 2.01
N VAL A 111 -27.10 1.40 3.26
CA VAL A 111 -27.61 2.59 3.95
C VAL A 111 -26.47 3.38 4.58
N GLU A 112 -26.66 4.69 4.70
CA GLU A 112 -25.78 5.51 5.52
C GLU A 112 -25.95 5.14 6.99
N PHE A 113 -24.84 4.82 7.65
CA PHE A 113 -24.79 4.54 9.08
C PHE A 113 -24.26 5.75 9.84
N ALA A 114 -23.12 6.29 9.43
CA ALA A 114 -22.46 7.40 10.12
C ALA A 114 -21.70 8.31 9.15
N HIS A 115 -21.22 9.44 9.65
CA HIS A 115 -20.35 10.33 8.89
C HIS A 115 -19.34 11.08 9.79
N SER A 116 -18.14 11.34 9.28
CA SER A 116 -17.06 11.99 10.02
C SER A 116 -17.33 13.46 10.34
N SER A 117 -18.00 14.18 9.44
CA SER A 117 -18.15 15.64 9.51
C SER A 117 -19.57 16.09 9.21
N PRO A 118 -20.08 17.14 9.89
CA PRO A 118 -21.37 17.76 9.53
C PRO A 118 -21.29 18.53 8.21
N HIS A 119 -20.07 18.86 7.72
CA HIS A 119 -19.84 19.66 6.51
C HIS A 119 -19.56 18.80 5.26
N ARG A 120 -20.12 17.59 5.18
CA ARG A 120 -19.87 16.60 4.12
C ARG A 120 -20.14 17.05 2.67
N HIS A 121 -20.89 18.13 2.48
CA HIS A 121 -21.14 18.70 1.15
C HIS A 121 -19.94 19.48 0.57
N LYS A 122 -18.88 19.64 1.35
CA LYS A 122 -17.61 20.23 0.90
C LYS A 122 -16.65 19.14 0.42
N VAL A 123 -15.68 19.53 -0.40
CA VAL A 123 -14.59 18.65 -0.83
C VAL A 123 -13.69 18.25 0.35
N VAL A 124 -13.00 17.12 0.19
CA VAL A 124 -11.84 16.72 0.99
C VAL A 124 -10.91 17.93 1.18
N PRO A 125 -10.39 18.20 2.40
CA PRO A 125 -10.43 17.37 3.61
C PRO A 125 -11.66 17.57 4.51
N SER A 126 -12.58 18.47 4.17
CA SER A 126 -13.66 18.90 5.08
C SER A 126 -14.71 17.83 5.39
N CYS A 127 -14.84 16.83 4.52
CA CYS A 127 -15.75 15.71 4.69
C CYS A 127 -15.18 14.59 5.58
N GLY A 128 -13.85 14.52 5.75
CA GLY A 128 -13.17 13.37 6.34
C GLY A 128 -12.99 12.21 5.35
N ARG A 129 -12.27 11.17 5.79
CA ARG A 129 -12.03 9.93 5.04
C ARG A 129 -11.90 8.78 6.05
N PRO A 130 -12.99 8.06 6.37
CA PRO A 130 -12.91 6.85 7.18
C PRO A 130 -12.10 5.78 6.43
N LEU A 131 -11.13 5.19 7.12
CA LEU A 131 -10.19 4.19 6.64
C LEU A 131 -10.39 2.91 7.45
N GLY A 132 -9.53 2.59 8.42
CA GLY A 132 -9.65 1.42 9.29
C GLY A 132 -10.80 1.51 10.30
N LEU A 133 -11.68 0.52 10.27
CA LEU A 133 -12.85 0.41 11.15
C LEU A 133 -12.64 -0.73 12.17
N SER A 134 -13.10 -0.55 13.41
CA SER A 134 -13.14 -1.63 14.39
C SER A 134 -14.25 -1.45 15.42
N PHE A 135 -15.04 -2.50 15.68
CA PHE A 135 -16.04 -2.47 16.75
C PHE A 135 -15.43 -2.75 18.12
N HIS A 136 -15.69 -1.86 19.07
CA HIS A 136 -15.33 -2.05 20.47
C HIS A 136 -16.50 -2.61 21.28
N LYS A 137 -16.24 -3.67 22.06
CA LYS A 137 -17.19 -4.34 22.97
C LYS A 137 -18.57 -4.52 22.33
N LYS A 138 -18.58 -4.88 21.05
CA LYS A 138 -19.79 -5.26 20.29
C LYS A 138 -20.82 -4.13 20.09
N THR A 139 -20.49 -2.87 20.37
CA THR A 139 -21.47 -1.77 20.35
C THR A 139 -20.97 -0.54 19.60
N ASP A 140 -19.91 0.09 20.09
CA ASP A 140 -19.40 1.33 19.51
C ASP A 140 -18.45 1.02 18.35
N LEU A 141 -18.64 1.71 17.23
CA LEU A 141 -17.71 1.64 16.10
C LEU A 141 -16.66 2.73 16.25
N TYR A 142 -15.41 2.32 16.37
CA TYR A 142 -14.27 3.22 16.26
C TYR A 142 -13.71 3.14 14.85
N PHE A 143 -13.15 4.24 14.38
CA PHE A 143 -12.50 4.27 13.08
C PHE A 143 -11.40 5.32 13.01
N CYS A 144 -10.40 5.03 12.19
CA CYS A 144 -9.40 6.00 11.78
C CYS A 144 -9.95 6.86 10.65
N ASP A 145 -9.93 8.17 10.83
CA ASP A 145 -10.16 9.13 9.76
C ASP A 145 -8.82 9.72 9.30
N GLY A 146 -8.57 9.63 7.99
CA GLY A 146 -7.32 10.07 7.37
C GLY A 146 -7.00 11.57 7.51
N TYR A 147 -7.96 12.38 7.97
CA TYR A 147 -7.80 13.82 8.18
C TYR A 147 -8.06 14.26 9.63
N PHE A 148 -8.90 13.54 10.38
CA PHE A 148 -9.32 13.98 11.71
C PHE A 148 -8.64 13.22 12.86
N GLY A 149 -8.14 12.00 12.65
CA GLY A 149 -7.60 11.14 13.70
C GLY A 149 -8.53 9.99 14.05
N VAL A 150 -8.52 9.52 15.30
CA VAL A 150 -9.40 8.44 15.75
C VAL A 150 -10.77 9.02 16.12
N MET A 151 -11.81 8.44 15.53
CA MET A 151 -13.20 8.85 15.65
C MET A 151 -14.04 7.70 16.21
N LYS A 152 -15.21 8.01 16.74
CA LYS A 152 -16.16 7.05 17.32
C LYS A 152 -17.59 7.37 16.90
N VAL A 153 -18.38 6.33 16.66
CA VAL A 153 -19.83 6.44 16.53
C VAL A 153 -20.54 5.35 17.35
N ARG A 154 -21.66 5.72 17.97
CA ARG A 154 -22.49 4.81 18.78
C ARG A 154 -23.35 3.90 17.89
N PRO A 155 -23.96 2.82 18.43
CA PRO A 155 -24.79 1.88 17.66
C PRO A 155 -25.92 2.49 16.81
N LYS A 156 -26.40 3.69 17.18
CA LYS A 156 -27.45 4.39 16.43
C LYS A 156 -26.94 5.06 15.14
N GLY A 157 -25.63 5.10 14.92
CA GLY A 157 -25.04 5.84 13.82
C GLY A 157 -25.08 7.36 14.03
N GLY A 158 -24.96 8.10 12.93
CA GLY A 158 -25.00 9.56 12.90
C GLY A 158 -23.61 10.22 12.85
N LEU A 159 -23.52 11.44 13.39
CA LEU A 159 -22.28 12.20 13.42
C LEU A 159 -21.27 11.55 14.38
N ALA A 160 -20.06 11.33 13.90
CA ALA A 160 -18.97 10.78 14.70
C ALA A 160 -18.41 11.80 15.70
N GLU A 161 -17.98 11.30 16.86
CA GLU A 161 -17.29 12.02 17.93
C GLU A 161 -15.78 11.85 17.76
N LEU A 162 -15.00 12.92 17.88
CA LEU A 162 -13.53 12.85 17.88
C LEU A 162 -13.02 12.25 19.20
N VAL A 163 -12.13 11.26 19.11
CA VAL A 163 -11.52 10.58 20.27
C VAL A 163 -10.06 10.99 20.46
N VAL A 164 -9.26 10.93 19.40
CA VAL A 164 -7.82 11.26 19.45
C VAL A 164 -7.41 11.97 18.18
N ASP A 165 -6.83 13.17 18.32
CA ASP A 165 -6.21 13.90 17.22
C ASP A 165 -4.79 14.39 17.52
N GLU A 166 -4.26 14.09 18.71
CA GLU A 166 -2.93 14.45 19.15
C GLU A 166 -2.32 13.33 20.01
N THR A 167 -1.05 13.00 19.76
CA THR A 167 -0.27 12.06 20.58
C THR A 167 1.10 12.65 20.88
N GLU A 168 1.53 12.58 22.14
CA GLU A 168 2.84 13.10 22.60
C GLU A 168 3.11 14.56 22.18
N GLY A 169 2.09 15.42 22.23
CA GLY A 169 2.22 16.84 21.85
C GLY A 169 2.24 17.10 20.34
N ARG A 170 1.90 16.11 19.50
CA ARG A 170 1.92 16.23 18.04
C ARG A 170 0.61 15.77 17.42
N LYS A 171 0.09 16.57 16.48
CA LYS A 171 -1.11 16.25 15.72
C LYS A 171 -0.97 14.91 14.99
N VAL A 172 -2.03 14.10 15.03
CA VAL A 172 -2.20 12.92 14.20
C VAL A 172 -2.59 13.38 12.80
N MET A 173 -1.66 13.23 11.84
CA MET A 173 -1.85 13.73 10.48
C MET A 173 -2.58 12.75 9.57
N PHE A 174 -2.37 11.46 9.77
CA PHE A 174 -2.91 10.41 8.92
C PHE A 174 -3.08 9.09 9.70
N ALA A 175 -4.17 9.00 10.45
CA ALA A 175 -4.61 7.74 11.04
C ALA A 175 -5.18 6.84 9.93
N ASN A 176 -4.71 5.60 9.84
CA ASN A 176 -5.07 4.72 8.71
C ASN A 176 -5.80 3.45 9.16
N GLN A 177 -5.09 2.47 9.73
CA GLN A 177 -5.66 1.24 10.26
C GLN A 177 -5.68 1.26 11.79
N MET A 178 -6.66 0.57 12.38
CA MET A 178 -6.72 0.32 13.81
C MET A 178 -7.09 -1.12 14.14
N ASP A 179 -6.80 -1.50 15.37
CA ASP A 179 -7.24 -2.75 16.00
C ASP A 179 -7.52 -2.49 17.49
N ILE A 180 -8.32 -3.35 18.13
CA ILE A 180 -8.77 -3.16 19.52
C ILE A 180 -8.61 -4.46 20.31
N ASP A 181 -7.77 -4.41 21.35
CA ASP A 181 -7.73 -5.45 22.39
C ASP A 181 -8.96 -5.31 23.28
N GLN A 182 -9.92 -6.21 23.08
CA GLN A 182 -11.21 -6.21 23.75
C GLN A 182 -11.12 -6.56 25.24
N GLU A 183 -10.07 -7.28 25.65
CA GLU A 183 -9.87 -7.69 27.05
C GLU A 183 -9.25 -6.56 27.87
N GLU A 184 -8.22 -5.93 27.33
CA GLU A 184 -7.50 -4.83 28.00
C GLU A 184 -8.18 -3.47 27.84
N ASP A 185 -9.19 -3.36 26.95
CA ASP A 185 -9.87 -2.10 26.64
C ASP A 185 -8.91 -1.04 26.07
N VAL A 186 -8.04 -1.48 25.15
CA VAL A 186 -7.01 -0.65 24.51
C VAL A 186 -7.15 -0.73 22.99
N PHE A 187 -7.17 0.43 22.33
CA PHE A 187 -7.13 0.53 20.88
C PHE A 187 -5.72 0.90 20.41
N TYR A 188 -5.32 0.29 19.30
CA TYR A 188 -4.06 0.54 18.60
C TYR A 188 -4.37 1.09 17.23
N PHE A 189 -3.62 2.09 16.78
CA PHE A 189 -3.77 2.63 15.42
C PHE A 189 -2.42 3.05 14.88
N ASN A 190 -2.25 3.00 13.56
CA ASN A 190 -1.04 3.47 12.92
C ASN A 190 -1.20 4.91 12.39
N GLY A 191 -0.11 5.68 12.49
CA GLY A 191 0.06 6.93 11.76
C GLY A 191 0.85 6.67 10.49
N SER A 192 0.20 6.72 9.32
CA SER A 192 0.87 6.44 8.03
C SER A 192 1.84 7.54 7.62
N SER A 193 1.72 8.75 8.19
CA SER A 193 2.68 9.84 8.00
C SER A 193 2.58 10.86 9.12
N ASP A 194 3.73 11.47 9.44
CA ASP A 194 3.83 12.67 10.30
C ASP A 194 3.73 13.98 9.53
N LYS A 195 3.73 13.92 8.19
CA LYS A 195 3.91 15.09 7.32
C LYS A 195 2.84 15.20 6.25
N TYR A 196 2.39 14.07 5.72
CA TYR A 196 1.53 14.02 4.53
C TYR A 196 0.14 13.50 4.88
N HIS A 197 -0.88 14.06 4.24
CA HIS A 197 -2.26 13.55 4.33
C HIS A 197 -2.52 12.47 3.27
N PHE A 198 -3.65 11.76 3.39
CA PHE A 198 -4.06 10.67 2.50
C PHE A 198 -3.97 11.04 0.99
N GLU A 199 -4.34 12.26 0.61
CA GLU A 199 -4.28 12.73 -0.80
C GLU A 199 -2.87 12.73 -1.41
N GLN A 200 -1.83 12.71 -0.59
CA GLN A 200 -0.42 12.75 -1.00
C GLN A 200 0.22 11.36 -1.03
N VAL A 201 -0.54 10.29 -0.77
CA VAL A 201 -0.05 8.90 -0.76
C VAL A 201 0.65 8.53 -2.08
N CYS A 202 0.11 8.94 -3.23
CA CYS A 202 0.75 8.69 -4.53
C CYS A 202 2.12 9.40 -4.65
N TYR A 203 2.27 10.60 -4.11
CA TYR A 203 3.54 11.33 -4.12
C TYR A 203 4.58 10.65 -3.23
N VAL A 204 4.19 10.23 -2.02
CA VAL A 204 5.08 9.51 -1.08
C VAL A 204 5.52 8.16 -1.65
N TYR A 205 4.60 7.43 -2.29
CA TYR A 205 4.92 6.16 -2.96
C TYR A 205 5.92 6.36 -4.11
N MET A 206 5.77 7.43 -4.90
CA MET A 206 6.69 7.74 -6.01
C MET A 206 8.01 8.37 -5.56
N SER A 207 8.05 9.04 -4.41
CA SER A 207 9.25 9.70 -3.89
C SER A 207 10.17 8.76 -3.12
N GLY A 208 9.68 7.59 -2.67
CA GLY A 208 10.44 6.62 -1.88
C GLY A 208 10.81 7.12 -0.48
N GLU A 209 10.15 8.17 0.01
CA GLU A 209 10.38 8.74 1.34
C GLU A 209 9.76 7.83 2.41
N LYS A 210 10.52 7.50 3.46
CA LYS A 210 10.00 6.72 4.60
C LYS A 210 9.13 7.63 5.47
N THR A 211 7.88 7.24 5.72
CA THR A 211 6.95 8.02 6.55
C THR A 211 6.16 7.10 7.49
N GLY A 212 6.12 7.43 8.78
CA GLY A 212 5.27 6.75 9.78
C GLY A 212 5.80 6.88 11.21
N ARG A 213 4.90 6.78 12.20
CA ARG A 213 5.23 6.50 13.62
C ARG A 213 4.74 5.10 13.99
N ASP A 214 5.58 4.34 14.69
CA ASP A 214 5.30 2.95 15.09
C ASP A 214 4.77 2.85 16.53
N GLY A 215 3.70 2.06 16.73
CA GLY A 215 3.13 1.70 18.03
C GLY A 215 2.43 0.33 18.05
N SER A 216 3.04 -0.63 18.77
CA SER A 216 2.52 -1.76 19.60
C SER A 216 1.08 -2.31 19.38
N PHE A 217 0.73 -3.54 18.97
CA PHE A 217 1.18 -4.47 17.93
C PHE A 217 0.09 -4.45 16.87
N VAL A 218 0.51 -4.46 15.62
CA VAL A 218 -0.30 -4.59 14.41
C VAL A 218 0.71 -5.08 13.37
N LEU A 219 0.30 -5.88 12.38
CA LEU A 219 1.15 -6.05 11.19
C LEU A 219 1.17 -4.71 10.46
N THR A 220 2.23 -3.92 10.63
CA THR A 220 2.38 -2.66 9.92
C THR A 220 3.10 -2.91 8.61
N CYS A 221 2.47 -2.53 7.49
CA CYS A 221 3.12 -2.54 6.18
C CYS A 221 3.78 -1.18 5.95
N GLU A 222 5.11 -1.12 6.04
CA GLU A 222 5.85 0.09 5.67
C GLU A 222 5.91 0.17 4.13
N SER A 223 5.09 1.06 3.57
CA SER A 223 4.91 1.19 2.11
C SER A 223 6.21 1.59 1.37
N GLY A 224 7.15 2.27 2.05
CA GLY A 224 8.42 2.69 1.45
C GLY A 224 9.48 1.58 1.36
N THR A 225 9.46 0.62 2.28
CA THR A 225 10.45 -0.47 2.38
C THR A 225 9.92 -1.81 1.92
N ASN A 226 8.59 -1.91 1.72
CA ASN A 226 7.88 -3.15 1.44
C ASN A 226 8.19 -4.19 2.51
N THR A 227 8.18 -3.79 3.78
CA THR A 227 8.37 -4.71 4.90
C THR A 227 7.15 -4.69 5.79
N ILE A 228 6.70 -5.88 6.14
CA ILE A 228 5.76 -6.10 7.22
C ILE A 228 6.61 -6.27 8.48
N HIS A 229 6.30 -5.48 9.50
CA HIS A 229 6.89 -5.61 10.82
C HIS A 229 5.91 -6.28 11.76
N ARG A 230 6.42 -7.15 12.64
CA ARG A 230 5.67 -7.64 13.80
C ARG A 230 6.18 -6.90 15.01
N ILE A 231 5.30 -6.17 15.65
CA ILE A 231 5.57 -5.58 16.96
C ILE A 231 4.97 -6.54 18.00
N TRP A 232 5.63 -6.72 19.13
CA TRP A 232 5.12 -7.52 20.26
C TRP A 232 4.59 -6.58 21.35
N VAL A 233 3.47 -6.90 21.99
CA VAL A 233 2.87 -6.12 23.11
C VAL A 233 2.62 -6.98 24.32
N LYS A 234 2.47 -8.29 24.15
CA LYS A 234 2.39 -9.23 25.26
C LYS A 234 3.56 -10.22 25.20
N GLY A 235 3.90 -10.78 26.35
CA GLY A 235 4.96 -11.78 26.50
C GLY A 235 6.38 -11.21 26.65
N PRO A 236 7.41 -12.06 26.67
CA PRO A 236 8.79 -11.67 26.98
C PRO A 236 9.42 -10.66 26.01
N LYS A 237 8.82 -10.51 24.83
CA LYS A 237 9.26 -9.59 23.77
C LYS A 237 8.44 -8.28 23.72
N ALA A 238 7.51 -8.06 24.65
CA ALA A 238 6.67 -6.87 24.64
C ALA A 238 7.48 -5.56 24.50
N GLY A 239 7.04 -4.68 23.61
CA GLY A 239 7.73 -3.43 23.26
C GLY A 239 8.82 -3.57 22.20
N THR A 240 9.09 -4.77 21.68
CA THR A 240 10.08 -4.98 20.61
C THR A 240 9.43 -5.08 19.23
N ASN A 241 10.17 -4.67 18.19
CA ASN A 241 9.82 -4.82 16.77
C ASN A 241 10.74 -5.88 16.16
N GLU A 242 10.16 -6.85 15.45
CA GLU A 242 10.87 -7.78 14.59
C GLU A 242 10.43 -7.61 13.13
N PHE A 243 11.40 -7.68 12.21
CA PHE A 243 11.10 -7.86 10.79
C PHE A 243 10.28 -9.13 10.62
N PHE A 244 9.15 -9.03 9.92
CA PHE A 244 8.25 -10.16 9.71
C PHE A 244 8.38 -10.72 8.29
N ILE A 245 8.07 -9.92 7.26
CA ILE A 245 8.11 -10.35 5.85
C ILE A 245 8.51 -9.16 4.96
N LYS A 246 9.10 -9.43 3.79
CA LYS A 246 9.27 -8.43 2.72
C LYS A 246 8.21 -8.65 1.63
N THR A 247 7.39 -7.65 1.35
CA THR A 247 6.45 -7.63 0.21
C THR A 247 7.17 -7.30 -1.11
N LEU A 248 6.48 -7.46 -2.24
CA LEU A 248 7.04 -7.32 -3.60
C LEU A 248 7.83 -6.01 -3.78
N LYS A 249 8.98 -6.09 -4.47
CA LYS A 249 9.84 -4.90 -4.63
C LYS A 249 9.15 -3.88 -5.56
N VAL A 250 9.22 -2.59 -5.23
CA VAL A 250 8.79 -1.48 -6.12
C VAL A 250 9.37 -1.62 -7.52
N VAL A 251 10.63 -2.06 -7.63
CA VAL A 251 11.31 -2.30 -8.91
C VAL A 251 10.68 -3.45 -9.69
N GLU A 252 10.29 -4.56 -9.04
CA GLU A 252 9.60 -5.68 -9.69
C GLU A 252 8.20 -5.26 -10.17
N THR A 253 7.50 -4.43 -9.38
CA THR A 253 6.20 -3.84 -9.77
C THR A 253 6.34 -2.89 -10.96
N ALA A 254 7.36 -2.02 -10.94
CA ALA A 254 7.65 -1.11 -12.05
C ALA A 254 8.05 -1.86 -13.32
N ILE A 255 8.87 -2.92 -13.20
CA ILE A 255 9.25 -3.80 -14.31
C ILE A 255 8.02 -4.51 -14.88
N HIS A 256 7.13 -5.04 -14.02
CA HIS A 256 5.88 -5.65 -14.45
C HIS A 256 5.03 -4.68 -15.28
N LEU A 257 4.85 -3.44 -14.80
CA LEU A 257 4.07 -2.41 -15.51
C LEU A 257 4.72 -1.98 -16.83
N VAL A 258 6.05 -1.77 -16.85
CA VAL A 258 6.79 -1.38 -18.07
C VAL A 258 6.78 -2.48 -19.13
N ASN A 259 6.76 -3.75 -18.71
CA ASN A 259 6.64 -4.90 -19.60
C ASN A 259 5.19 -5.15 -20.08
N GLY A 260 4.26 -4.21 -19.84
CA GLY A 260 2.86 -4.32 -20.28
C GLY A 260 1.95 -5.13 -19.35
N GLY A 261 2.45 -5.49 -18.16
CA GLY A 261 1.65 -6.07 -17.09
C GLY A 261 0.57 -5.10 -16.61
N LYS A 262 -0.59 -5.63 -16.25
CA LYS A 262 -1.74 -4.83 -15.79
C LYS A 262 -1.86 -4.93 -14.27
N PRO A 263 -2.29 -3.85 -13.59
CA PRO A 263 -2.63 -3.94 -12.17
C PRO A 263 -3.69 -5.02 -11.94
N HIS A 264 -3.44 -5.88 -10.97
CA HIS A 264 -4.38 -6.91 -10.53
C HIS A 264 -4.40 -7.02 -9.00
N GLY A 265 -5.55 -7.45 -8.48
CA GLY A 265 -5.73 -7.72 -7.07
C GLY A 265 -5.04 -9.01 -6.65
N ILE A 266 -4.36 -8.97 -5.51
CA ILE A 266 -3.78 -10.12 -4.83
C ILE A 266 -4.21 -10.08 -3.36
N VAL A 267 -4.63 -11.22 -2.82
CA VAL A 267 -4.90 -11.44 -1.40
C VAL A 267 -3.97 -12.52 -0.89
N VAL A 268 -3.23 -12.22 0.18
CA VAL A 268 -2.27 -13.13 0.80
C VAL A 268 -2.72 -13.48 2.21
N LYS A 269 -2.82 -14.78 2.50
CA LYS A 269 -3.04 -15.29 3.86
C LYS A 269 -1.70 -15.70 4.45
N LEU A 270 -1.40 -15.19 5.64
CA LEU A 270 -0.17 -15.45 6.37
C LEU A 270 -0.47 -16.25 7.65
N SER A 271 0.50 -17.05 8.08
CA SER A 271 0.49 -17.66 9.41
C SER A 271 0.73 -16.58 10.46
N GLY A 272 -0.19 -16.44 11.42
CA GLY A 272 -0.04 -15.48 12.51
C GLY A 272 1.17 -15.78 13.41
N GLU A 273 1.57 -17.05 13.52
CA GLU A 273 2.68 -17.50 14.36
C GLU A 273 4.03 -17.40 13.64
N THR A 274 4.11 -17.91 12.41
CA THR A 274 5.38 -18.07 11.68
C THR A 274 5.62 -16.99 10.62
N GLY A 275 4.57 -16.32 10.14
CA GLY A 275 4.65 -15.42 8.98
C GLY A 275 4.79 -16.13 7.65
N GLU A 276 4.71 -17.45 7.62
CA GLU A 276 4.73 -18.17 6.36
C GLU A 276 3.48 -17.87 5.54
N ILE A 277 3.66 -17.79 4.22
CA ILE A 277 2.53 -17.63 3.30
C ILE A 277 1.76 -18.96 3.26
N LEU A 278 0.50 -18.90 3.68
CA LEU A 278 -0.40 -20.06 3.70
C LEU A 278 -1.20 -20.19 2.40
N LYS A 279 -1.58 -19.07 1.81
CA LYS A 279 -2.44 -19.03 0.61
C LYS A 279 -2.28 -17.70 -0.11
N ILE A 280 -2.32 -17.74 -1.44
CA ILE A 280 -2.31 -16.56 -2.30
C ILE A 280 -3.46 -16.72 -3.29
N LEU A 281 -4.32 -15.71 -3.35
CA LEU A 281 -5.41 -15.61 -4.31
C LEU A 281 -5.16 -14.38 -5.17
N GLU A 282 -5.40 -14.47 -6.48
CA GLU A 282 -5.22 -13.36 -7.40
C GLU A 282 -6.35 -13.29 -8.44
N ASP A 283 -6.43 -12.14 -9.13
CA ASP A 283 -7.14 -11.97 -10.40
C ASP A 283 -6.09 -11.62 -11.46
N SER A 284 -5.36 -12.61 -11.96
CA SER A 284 -4.12 -12.42 -12.74
C SER A 284 -4.27 -11.49 -13.95
N GLU A 285 -5.47 -11.41 -14.53
CA GLU A 285 -5.80 -10.56 -15.67
C GLU A 285 -6.33 -9.16 -15.27
N GLY A 286 -6.63 -8.94 -13.99
CA GLY A 286 -7.21 -7.72 -13.44
C GLY A 286 -8.60 -7.44 -14.01
N LYS A 287 -9.41 -8.49 -14.25
CA LYS A 287 -10.74 -8.38 -14.87
C LYS A 287 -11.76 -7.75 -13.95
N THR A 288 -11.73 -8.14 -12.68
CA THR A 288 -12.71 -7.82 -11.65
C THR A 288 -12.08 -6.96 -10.56
N MET A 289 -10.90 -7.34 -10.06
CA MET A 289 -10.20 -6.67 -8.96
C MET A 289 -8.83 -6.15 -9.41
N LYS A 290 -8.60 -4.84 -9.21
CA LYS A 290 -7.32 -4.19 -9.55
C LYS A 290 -6.59 -3.59 -8.37
N TYR A 291 -7.33 -3.03 -7.40
CA TYR A 291 -6.76 -2.37 -6.23
C TYR A 291 -7.48 -2.90 -5.00
N VAL A 292 -6.83 -3.82 -4.30
CA VAL A 292 -7.31 -4.39 -3.04
C VAL A 292 -6.63 -3.66 -1.89
N SER A 293 -7.41 -3.27 -0.88
CA SER A 293 -6.89 -2.62 0.34
C SER A 293 -6.96 -3.54 1.55
N GLU A 294 -8.08 -4.25 1.71
CA GLU A 294 -8.31 -5.17 2.82
C GLU A 294 -9.04 -6.42 2.34
N ALA A 295 -8.78 -7.54 3.02
CA ALA A 295 -9.52 -8.78 2.84
C ALA A 295 -9.91 -9.35 4.21
N TYR A 296 -11.22 -9.51 4.42
CA TYR A 296 -11.82 -9.97 5.66
C TYR A 296 -12.44 -11.36 5.46
N GLU A 297 -11.91 -12.37 6.15
CA GLU A 297 -12.42 -13.73 6.11
C GLU A 297 -13.44 -13.96 7.22
N ARG A 298 -14.67 -14.38 6.87
CA ARG A 298 -15.73 -14.70 7.82
C ARG A 298 -15.83 -16.20 8.10
N GLU A 299 -16.40 -16.53 9.26
CA GLU A 299 -16.69 -17.91 9.67
C GLU A 299 -17.68 -18.62 8.74
N ASP A 300 -18.53 -17.88 8.02
CA ASP A 300 -19.43 -18.43 7.00
C ASP A 300 -18.71 -18.91 5.74
N GLY A 301 -17.38 -18.77 5.68
CA GLY A 301 -16.54 -19.17 4.57
C GLY A 301 -16.47 -18.14 3.45
N LYS A 302 -16.99 -16.93 3.64
CA LYS A 302 -16.87 -15.85 2.66
C LYS A 302 -15.66 -14.97 2.94
N LEU A 303 -14.99 -14.57 1.87
CA LEU A 303 -13.93 -13.59 1.87
C LEU A 303 -14.47 -12.28 1.28
N TRP A 304 -14.51 -11.25 2.10
CA TRP A 304 -14.94 -9.90 1.73
C TRP A 304 -13.72 -9.05 1.43
N ILE A 305 -13.74 -8.29 0.34
CA ILE A 305 -12.55 -7.59 -0.16
C ILE A 305 -12.91 -6.14 -0.46
N GLY A 306 -12.15 -5.22 0.11
CA GLY A 306 -12.29 -3.78 -0.02
C GLY A 306 -11.38 -3.20 -1.11
N SER A 307 -11.58 -1.92 -1.41
CA SER A 307 -10.74 -1.16 -2.31
C SER A 307 -10.52 0.25 -1.78
N VAL A 308 -9.31 0.77 -1.94
CA VAL A 308 -9.04 2.19 -1.67
C VAL A 308 -9.60 3.12 -2.76
N TYR A 309 -9.88 2.59 -3.96
CA TYR A 309 -10.28 3.39 -5.13
C TYR A 309 -11.64 3.00 -5.73
N TRP A 310 -11.96 1.71 -5.82
CA TRP A 310 -13.13 1.26 -6.57
C TRP A 310 -14.44 1.46 -5.79
N PRO A 311 -15.57 1.82 -6.44
CA PRO A 311 -16.89 1.93 -5.80
C PRO A 311 -17.56 0.56 -5.60
N ALA A 312 -16.83 -0.41 -5.06
CA ALA A 312 -17.36 -1.75 -4.84
C ALA A 312 -16.67 -2.49 -3.70
N VAL A 313 -17.43 -3.37 -3.08
CA VAL A 313 -16.92 -4.46 -2.23
C VAL A 313 -17.08 -5.76 -3.00
N TRP A 314 -16.11 -6.65 -2.90
CA TRP A 314 -16.20 -7.97 -3.52
C TRP A 314 -16.37 -9.08 -2.49
N VAL A 315 -17.09 -10.12 -2.87
CA VAL A 315 -17.35 -11.29 -2.01
C VAL A 315 -17.03 -12.56 -2.76
N LEU A 316 -16.09 -13.33 -2.22
CA LEU A 316 -15.74 -14.66 -2.71
C LEU A 316 -16.22 -15.71 -1.72
N ASP A 317 -17.12 -16.60 -2.16
CA ASP A 317 -17.50 -17.78 -1.39
C ASP A 317 -16.40 -18.85 -1.53
N LYS A 318 -15.62 -19.07 -0.47
CA LYS A 318 -14.51 -20.01 -0.49
C LYS A 318 -14.95 -21.47 -0.58
N SER A 319 -16.18 -21.79 -0.16
CA SER A 319 -16.68 -23.16 -0.14
C SER A 319 -16.89 -23.69 -1.56
N VAL A 320 -17.34 -22.82 -2.47
CA VAL A 320 -17.61 -23.14 -3.88
C VAL A 320 -16.33 -23.54 -4.63
N TYR A 321 -15.18 -23.00 -4.22
CA TYR A 321 -13.90 -23.17 -4.93
C TYR A 321 -12.91 -24.09 -4.21
N GLY A 322 -13.37 -24.86 -3.22
CA GLY A 322 -12.49 -25.76 -2.45
C GLY A 322 -11.36 -25.02 -1.73
N LEU A 323 -11.64 -23.78 -1.28
CA LEU A 323 -10.67 -22.89 -0.65
C LEU A 323 -10.75 -22.89 0.88
N LYS A 324 -11.50 -23.82 1.49
CA LYS A 324 -11.57 -23.97 2.95
C LYS A 324 -10.17 -24.11 3.56
#